data_AF-A0A1E1VZP8-F1
#
_entry.id   AF-A0A1E1VZP8-F1
#
_cell.length_a   1.000
_cell.length_b   1.000
_cell.length_c   1.000
_cell.angle_alpha   90.00
_cell.angle_beta   90.00
_cell.angle_gamma   90.00
#
_symmetry.space_group_name_H-M   'P 1'
#
loop_
_entity.id
_entity.type
_entity.pdbx_description
1 polymer ?
#
loop_
_entity_poly.entity_id
_entity_poly.type
_entity_poly.pdbx_seq_one_letter_code
_entity_poly.pdbx_strand_id
1 'polypeptide(L)'
;MNIKSSRYFVQLETWVKFSSIGLATILPPAVLVTAWSDAEWPRHVATVALLLSWVELMFLLSRFPNWGYYVLMFGKVASNVIKILATFLFLVIGFSLSFMIQFKSISPFEGPWASLVKTIVMMTSEFDYEALFDEDHSKELANSLVIIRLIFLVFLILAAIVLMNLMVGVAVNDINDLEILGNIRRLAKQVEFLGTLDTLVYNRVFSTILPKRVNNSIKKKRKVICVLTLSPGKPRWRHYKILSSRLRDAIFDKAVCQKKQTDDEMGLQRFKSQMEEMYEAIVKQKERKDQKKDKPRELLDVDRPARNKMRHDEIIKHLNEIDDGMSAMKEQMTSYAQESKSPVEELNVKMDQMSIEIEVIKQFLSRLESKLGAVGDTSKE
;
A
#
# COMPACT_ATOMS: atom_id res chain seq x y z
N MET A 1 1.73 -18.91 -7.71
CA MET A 1 3.11 -19.03 -7.21
C MET A 1 3.71 -17.65 -7.00
N ASN A 2 4.42 -17.49 -5.90
CA ASN A 2 4.60 -16.26 -5.13
C ASN A 2 5.76 -15.38 -5.67
N ILE A 3 5.49 -14.38 -6.51
CA ILE A 3 6.52 -13.45 -7.04
C ILE A 3 7.25 -12.68 -5.91
N LYS A 4 6.63 -12.57 -4.72
CA LYS A 4 7.28 -12.02 -3.51
C LYS A 4 8.38 -12.91 -2.93
N SER A 5 8.32 -14.23 -3.11
CA SER A 5 9.26 -15.17 -2.46
C SER A 5 10.64 -15.17 -3.11
N SER A 6 10.73 -15.10 -4.44
CA SER A 6 12.03 -15.09 -5.13
C SER A 6 12.87 -13.85 -4.80
N ARG A 7 12.24 -12.67 -4.62
CA ARG A 7 12.96 -11.45 -4.20
C ARG A 7 13.55 -11.54 -2.80
N TYR A 8 12.97 -12.36 -1.92
CA TYR A 8 13.46 -12.54 -0.56
C TYR A 8 14.85 -13.19 -0.53
N PHE A 9 15.10 -14.15 -1.44
CA PHE A 9 16.40 -14.82 -1.57
C PHE A 9 17.48 -13.97 -2.26
N VAL A 10 17.11 -12.86 -2.91
CA VAL A 10 18.06 -11.93 -3.54
C VAL A 10 18.52 -10.83 -2.55
N GLN A 11 17.82 -10.64 -1.43
CA GLN A 11 18.18 -9.64 -0.44
C GLN A 11 19.34 -10.12 0.43
N LEU A 12 20.44 -9.34 0.47
CA LEU A 12 21.58 -9.60 1.37
C LEU A 12 21.17 -9.66 2.84
N GLU A 13 20.18 -8.88 3.26
CA GLU A 13 19.62 -8.89 4.62
C GLU A 13 19.14 -10.30 5.03
N THR A 14 18.58 -11.06 4.09
CA THR A 14 18.09 -12.42 4.32
C THR A 14 19.24 -13.39 4.57
N TRP A 15 20.29 -13.32 3.75
CA TRP A 15 21.46 -14.19 3.87
C TRP A 15 22.24 -13.95 5.15
N VAL A 16 22.36 -12.68 5.57
CA VAL A 16 22.99 -12.33 6.86
C VAL A 16 22.21 -12.93 8.02
N LYS A 17 20.87 -12.92 7.99
CA LYS A 17 20.04 -13.56 9.02
C LYS A 17 20.19 -15.07 9.06
N PHE A 18 20.18 -15.73 7.90
CA PHE A 18 20.40 -17.18 7.84
C PHE A 18 21.79 -17.57 8.35
N SER A 19 22.82 -16.80 8.00
CA SER A 19 24.18 -17.00 8.49
C SER A 19 24.27 -16.78 10.00
N SER A 20 23.67 -15.72 10.53
CA SER A 20 23.59 -15.41 11.97
C SER A 20 22.90 -16.56 12.75
N ILE A 21 21.75 -17.04 12.27
CA ILE A 21 21.03 -18.16 12.89
C ILE A 21 21.87 -19.44 12.82
N GLY A 22 22.46 -19.76 11.67
CA GLY A 22 23.32 -20.93 11.51
C GLY A 22 24.48 -20.93 12.51
N LEU A 23 25.21 -19.82 12.59
CA LEU A 23 26.32 -19.69 13.53
C LEU A 23 25.86 -19.76 15.00
N ALA A 24 24.74 -19.12 15.33
CA ALA A 24 24.16 -19.16 16.67
C ALA A 24 23.70 -20.56 17.10
N THR A 25 23.32 -21.43 16.15
CA THR A 25 22.98 -22.83 16.44
C THR A 25 24.20 -23.74 16.57
N ILE A 26 25.31 -23.41 15.91
CA ILE A 26 26.55 -24.21 15.92
C ILE A 26 27.40 -23.94 17.17
N LEU A 27 27.38 -22.70 17.68
CA LEU A 27 28.20 -22.25 18.80
C LEU A 27 27.91 -22.97 20.14
N PRO A 28 26.65 -23.10 20.61
CA PRO A 28 26.37 -23.74 21.89
C PRO A 28 26.79 -25.22 21.97
N PRO A 29 26.53 -26.07 20.96
CA PRO A 29 27.09 -27.43 20.90
C PRO A 29 28.62 -27.46 20.90
N ALA A 30 29.26 -26.53 20.19
CA ALA A 30 30.73 -26.47 20.10
C ALA A 30 31.41 -26.15 21.43
N VAL A 31 30.74 -25.40 22.31
CA VAL A 31 31.26 -25.04 23.65
C VAL A 31 30.92 -26.10 24.70
N LEU A 32 29.78 -26.78 24.57
CA LEU A 32 29.34 -27.82 25.53
C LEU A 32 30.08 -29.15 25.35
N VAL A 33 30.54 -29.47 24.15
CA VAL A 33 31.33 -30.67 23.88
C VAL A 33 32.79 -30.36 24.15
N THR A 34 33.30 -30.82 25.29
CA THR A 34 34.69 -30.57 25.75
C THR A 34 35.75 -30.94 24.72
N ALA A 35 35.50 -31.99 23.90
CA ALA A 35 36.40 -32.42 22.83
C ALA A 35 36.56 -31.41 21.67
N TRP A 36 35.64 -30.46 21.52
CA TRP A 36 35.68 -29.45 20.45
C TRP A 36 36.17 -28.09 20.94
N SER A 37 36.23 -27.91 22.27
CA SER A 37 36.67 -26.67 22.91
C SER A 37 38.18 -26.44 22.80
N ASP A 38 38.99 -27.50 22.64
CA ASP A 38 40.46 -27.40 22.51
C ASP A 38 40.91 -26.96 21.10
N ALA A 39 40.00 -26.83 20.15
CA ALA A 39 40.31 -26.40 18.79
C ALA A 39 40.14 -24.87 18.63
N GLU A 40 40.91 -24.24 17.73
CA GLU A 40 40.82 -22.78 17.46
C GLU A 40 39.59 -22.38 16.61
N TRP A 41 38.96 -23.34 15.90
CA TRP A 41 37.84 -23.04 15.01
C TRP A 41 36.60 -22.43 15.68
N PRO A 42 36.17 -22.82 16.91
CA PRO A 42 35.04 -22.20 17.59
C PRO A 42 35.30 -20.72 17.88
N ARG A 43 36.56 -20.34 18.14
CA ARG A 43 36.96 -18.94 18.34
C ARG A 43 36.80 -18.14 17.05
N HIS A 44 37.20 -18.69 15.90
CA HIS A 44 36.96 -18.05 14.60
C HIS A 44 35.46 -17.94 14.28
N VAL A 45 34.68 -18.99 14.56
CA VAL A 45 33.22 -18.98 14.37
C VAL A 45 32.56 -17.95 15.29
N ALA A 46 32.97 -17.85 16.56
CA ALA A 46 32.43 -16.89 17.52
C ALA A 46 32.70 -15.44 17.10
N THR A 47 33.92 -15.13 16.64
CA THR A 47 34.28 -13.79 16.17
C THR A 47 33.52 -13.39 14.92
N VAL A 48 33.34 -14.30 13.96
CA VAL A 48 32.52 -14.07 12.77
C VAL A 48 31.04 -13.88 13.14
N ALA A 49 30.50 -14.71 14.04
CA ALA A 49 29.12 -14.57 14.53
C ALA A 49 28.88 -13.23 15.23
N LEU A 50 29.84 -12.78 16.05
CA LEU A 50 29.80 -11.47 16.69
C LEU A 50 29.74 -10.36 15.64
N LEU A 51 30.64 -10.36 14.65
CA LEU A 51 30.65 -9.35 13.59
C LEU A 51 29.33 -9.34 12.78
N LEU A 52 28.82 -10.53 12.42
CA LEU A 52 27.55 -10.63 11.70
C LEU A 52 26.35 -10.13 12.53
N SER A 53 26.37 -10.33 13.85
CA SER A 53 25.31 -9.79 14.73
C SER A 53 25.29 -8.25 14.74
N TRP A 54 26.46 -7.60 14.68
CA TRP A 54 26.56 -6.16 14.55
C TRP A 54 26.13 -5.65 13.17
N VAL A 55 26.44 -6.38 12.11
CA VAL A 55 25.93 -6.09 10.76
C VAL A 55 24.41 -6.25 10.70
N GLU A 56 23.85 -7.26 11.36
CA GLU A 56 22.40 -7.43 11.50
C GLU A 56 21.77 -6.26 12.27
N LEU A 57 22.40 -5.80 13.34
CA LEU A 57 21.97 -4.61 14.08
C LEU A 57 21.96 -3.36 13.18
N MET A 58 22.97 -3.19 12.33
CA MET A 58 22.99 -2.13 11.33
C MET A 58 21.76 -2.21 10.40
N PHE A 59 21.41 -3.40 9.90
CA PHE A 59 20.19 -3.56 9.10
C PHE A 59 18.89 -3.27 9.87
N LEU A 60 18.83 -3.57 11.17
CA LEU A 60 17.69 -3.17 12.01
C LEU A 60 17.60 -1.65 12.14
N LEU A 61 18.74 -0.96 12.28
CA LEU A 61 18.82 0.50 12.31
C LEU A 61 18.30 1.14 11.00
N SER A 62 18.41 0.45 9.86
CA SER A 62 17.88 0.92 8.56
C SER A 62 16.38 1.25 8.55
N ARG A 63 15.62 0.69 9.51
CA ARG A 63 14.16 0.87 9.63
C ARG A 63 13.76 2.09 10.47
N PHE A 64 14.70 2.67 11.21
CA PHE A 64 14.43 3.81 12.08
C PHE A 64 14.30 5.12 11.28
N PRO A 65 13.38 6.02 11.67
CA PRO A 65 13.08 7.23 10.90
C PRO A 65 14.27 8.19 10.79
N ASN A 66 15.03 8.38 11.88
CA ASN A 66 16.08 9.40 11.93
C ASN A 66 17.43 8.90 11.40
N TRP A 67 17.76 7.62 11.62
CA TRP A 67 19.09 7.07 11.33
C TRP A 67 19.12 6.11 10.14
N GLY A 68 17.95 5.62 9.72
CA GLY A 68 17.89 4.50 8.78
C GLY A 68 18.35 4.82 7.36
N TYR A 69 18.23 6.07 6.92
CA TYR A 69 18.68 6.47 5.58
C TYR A 69 20.21 6.44 5.47
N TYR A 70 20.95 6.82 6.52
CA TYR A 70 22.43 6.75 6.54
C TYR A 70 22.92 5.32 6.35
N VAL A 71 22.28 4.35 7.02
CA VAL A 71 22.61 2.92 6.84
C VAL A 71 22.37 2.47 5.40
N LEU A 72 21.26 2.89 4.80
CA LEU A 72 20.92 2.52 3.42
C LEU A 72 21.85 3.16 2.40
N MET A 73 22.29 4.41 2.64
CA MET A 73 23.32 5.08 1.86
C MET A 73 24.67 4.36 1.99
N PHE A 74 25.12 4.06 3.22
CA PHE A 74 26.36 3.33 3.46
C PHE A 74 26.41 2.01 2.68
N GLY A 75 25.36 1.18 2.78
CA GLY A 75 25.31 -0.10 2.06
C GLY A 75 25.36 0.07 0.53
N LYS A 76 24.82 1.17 0.00
CA LYS A 76 24.86 1.46 -1.43
C LYS A 76 26.22 2.01 -1.87
N VAL A 77 26.87 2.86 -1.07
CA VAL A 77 28.26 3.30 -1.29
C VAL A 77 29.19 2.10 -1.25
N ALA A 78 29.09 1.24 -0.23
CA ALA A 78 29.87 0.01 -0.12
C ALA A 78 29.69 -0.91 -1.34
N SER A 79 28.45 -1.07 -1.83
CA SER A 79 28.18 -1.84 -3.06
C SER A 79 28.81 -1.20 -4.30
N ASN A 80 28.80 0.12 -4.42
CA ASN A 80 29.47 0.83 -5.52
C ASN A 80 31.00 0.63 -5.45
N VAL A 81 31.59 0.76 -4.26
CA VAL A 81 33.02 0.50 -4.03
C VAL A 81 33.40 -0.92 -4.45
N ILE A 82 32.64 -1.92 -4.01
CA ILE A 82 32.88 -3.33 -4.37
C ILE A 82 32.80 -3.54 -5.90
N LYS A 83 31.86 -2.87 -6.58
CA LYS A 83 31.73 -2.96 -8.05
C LYS A 83 32.95 -2.37 -8.76
N ILE A 84 33.43 -1.21 -8.31
CA ILE A 84 34.63 -0.57 -8.86
C ILE A 84 35.83 -1.50 -8.63
N LEU A 85 36.03 -1.98 -7.40
CA LEU A 85 37.12 -2.90 -7.07
C LEU A 85 37.06 -4.19 -7.90
N ALA A 86 35.86 -4.75 -8.11
CA ALA A 86 35.67 -5.93 -8.97
C ALA A 86 35.99 -5.64 -10.44
N THR A 87 35.67 -4.44 -10.94
CA THR A 87 35.98 -4.01 -12.32
C THR A 87 37.48 -3.95 -12.54
N PHE A 88 38.24 -3.45 -11.56
CA PHE A 88 39.70 -3.35 -11.62
C PHE A 88 40.41 -4.48 -10.88
N LEU A 89 39.74 -5.60 -10.61
CA LEU A 89 40.31 -6.70 -9.84
C LEU A 89 41.54 -7.31 -10.51
N PHE A 90 41.53 -7.38 -11.85
CA PHE A 90 42.67 -7.88 -12.62
C PHE A 90 43.93 -7.02 -12.42
N LEU A 91 43.77 -5.71 -12.21
CA LEU A 91 44.86 -4.78 -11.93
C LEU A 91 45.44 -5.07 -10.54
N VAL A 92 44.58 -5.25 -9.53
CA VAL A 92 45.00 -5.60 -8.16
C VAL A 92 45.73 -6.95 -8.13
N ILE A 93 45.20 -7.96 -8.83
CA ILE A 93 45.83 -9.28 -8.94
C ILE A 93 47.19 -9.17 -9.66
N GLY A 94 47.26 -8.41 -10.77
CA GLY A 94 48.48 -8.22 -11.53
C GLY A 94 49.61 -7.59 -10.70
N PHE A 95 49.32 -6.53 -9.96
CA PHE A 95 50.30 -5.92 -9.05
C PHE A 95 50.66 -6.83 -7.89
N SER A 96 49.69 -7.53 -7.32
CA SER A 96 49.92 -8.47 -6.22
C SER A 96 50.89 -9.60 -6.60
N LEU A 97 50.67 -10.23 -7.75
CA LEU A 97 51.57 -11.27 -8.26
C LEU A 97 52.93 -10.70 -8.66
N SER A 98 52.96 -9.48 -9.22
CA SER A 98 54.23 -8.80 -9.54
C SER A 98 55.05 -8.53 -8.30
N PHE A 99 54.43 -8.05 -7.21
CA PHE A 99 55.10 -7.87 -5.92
C PHE A 99 55.55 -9.21 -5.32
N MET A 100 54.72 -10.25 -5.36
CA MET A 100 55.11 -11.58 -4.89
C MET A 100 56.38 -12.10 -5.58
N ILE A 101 56.45 -11.99 -6.91
CA ILE A 101 57.61 -12.41 -7.70
C ILE A 101 58.83 -11.54 -7.36
N GLN A 102 58.63 -10.23 -7.30
CA GLN A 102 59.72 -9.27 -7.13
C GLN A 102 60.30 -9.26 -5.72
N PHE A 103 59.49 -9.54 -4.69
CA PHE A 103 59.90 -9.75 -3.30
C PHE A 103 60.21 -11.22 -2.98
N LYS A 104 60.32 -12.09 -4.01
CA LYS A 104 60.74 -13.50 -3.89
C LYS A 104 59.95 -14.31 -2.84
N SER A 105 58.67 -14.00 -2.66
CA SER A 105 57.84 -14.60 -1.62
C SER A 105 58.40 -14.47 -0.19
N ILE A 106 59.04 -13.34 0.12
CA ILE A 106 59.47 -12.96 1.47
C ILE A 106 58.39 -12.10 2.11
N SER A 107 58.29 -12.12 3.45
CA SER A 107 57.36 -11.29 4.21
C SER A 107 57.45 -9.82 3.79
N PRO A 108 56.34 -9.12 3.47
CA PRO A 108 54.93 -9.48 3.65
C PRO A 108 54.23 -10.18 2.46
N PHE A 109 54.98 -10.65 1.45
CA PHE A 109 54.48 -11.22 0.19
C PHE A 109 54.67 -12.75 0.07
N GLU A 110 54.64 -13.47 1.19
CA GLU A 110 54.98 -14.91 1.30
C GLU A 110 54.16 -15.85 0.40
N GLY A 111 52.96 -15.43 -0.01
CA GLY A 111 52.14 -16.21 -0.93
C GLY A 111 51.07 -15.38 -1.63
N PRO A 112 50.27 -16.00 -2.52
CA PRO A 112 49.28 -15.29 -3.32
C PRO A 112 48.24 -14.56 -2.47
N TRP A 113 47.77 -15.19 -1.38
CA TRP A 113 46.78 -14.58 -0.49
C TRP A 113 47.37 -13.42 0.33
N ALA A 114 48.54 -13.63 0.95
CA ALA A 114 49.23 -12.60 1.72
C ALA A 114 49.57 -11.38 0.85
N SER A 115 50.06 -11.63 -0.37
CA SER A 115 50.36 -10.61 -1.36
C SER A 115 49.12 -9.83 -1.80
N LEU A 116 47.98 -10.50 -1.98
CA LEU A 116 46.72 -9.83 -2.34
C LEU A 116 46.25 -8.92 -1.23
N VAL A 117 46.24 -9.42 0.02
CA VAL A 117 45.88 -8.64 1.20
C VAL A 117 46.80 -7.43 1.34
N LYS A 118 48.13 -7.63 1.26
CA LYS A 118 49.10 -6.52 1.34
C LYS A 118 48.89 -5.51 0.23
N THR A 119 48.60 -5.94 -1.00
CA THR A 119 48.34 -5.04 -2.14
C THR A 119 47.06 -4.21 -1.95
N ILE A 120 46.00 -4.81 -1.41
CA ILE A 120 44.76 -4.11 -1.08
C ILE A 120 45.00 -3.08 0.04
N VAL A 121 45.77 -3.44 1.07
CA VAL A 121 46.13 -2.50 2.15
C VAL A 121 46.97 -1.32 1.62
N MET A 122 47.90 -1.58 0.70
CA MET A 122 48.66 -0.51 0.05
C MET A 122 47.77 0.40 -0.83
N MET A 123 46.69 -0.14 -1.42
CA MET A 123 45.73 0.67 -2.20
C MET A 123 44.99 1.69 -1.32
N THR A 124 44.76 1.40 -0.03
CA THR A 124 44.16 2.35 0.93
C THR A 124 45.11 3.47 1.39
N SER A 125 46.21 3.70 0.67
CA SER A 125 47.21 4.75 0.91
C SER A 125 48.10 4.52 2.14
N GLU A 126 48.10 3.32 2.72
CA GLU A 126 49.06 2.91 3.74
C GLU A 126 50.31 2.34 3.07
N PHE A 127 51.26 3.22 2.72
CA PHE A 127 52.54 2.83 2.12
C PHE A 127 53.63 2.78 3.18
N ASP A 128 54.10 1.58 3.49
CA ASP A 128 55.27 1.40 4.33
C ASP A 128 56.52 1.21 3.46
N TYR A 129 56.96 2.30 2.82
CA TYR A 129 58.10 2.24 1.91
C TYR A 129 59.39 1.84 2.64
N GLU A 130 59.57 2.33 3.88
CA GLU A 130 60.75 2.01 4.68
C GLU A 130 60.79 0.51 5.02
N ALA A 131 59.69 -0.08 5.48
CA ALA A 131 59.68 -1.52 5.76
C ALA A 131 59.81 -2.40 4.51
N LEU A 132 59.39 -1.90 3.34
CA LEU A 132 59.51 -2.63 2.07
C LEU A 132 60.93 -2.56 1.46
N PHE A 133 61.69 -1.51 1.76
CA PHE A 133 63.00 -1.26 1.15
C PHE A 133 64.14 -1.10 2.16
N ASP A 134 64.02 -1.75 3.32
CA ASP A 134 65.05 -1.75 4.36
C ASP A 134 66.39 -2.34 3.86
N GLU A 135 67.48 -2.07 4.57
CA GLU A 135 68.85 -2.47 4.19
C GLU A 135 68.97 -3.98 3.92
N ASP A 136 68.26 -4.81 4.68
CA ASP A 136 68.33 -6.27 4.54
C ASP A 136 67.63 -6.75 3.25
N HIS A 137 66.45 -6.20 2.94
CA HIS A 137 65.70 -6.54 1.73
C HIS A 137 66.34 -5.93 0.48
N SER A 138 66.90 -4.73 0.59
CA SER A 138 67.56 -4.04 -0.53
C SER A 138 68.87 -4.72 -0.95
N LYS A 139 69.64 -5.29 -0.01
CA LYS A 139 70.82 -6.13 -0.32
C LYS A 139 70.41 -7.39 -1.10
N GLU A 140 69.28 -8.01 -0.77
CA GLU A 140 68.79 -9.20 -1.46
C GLU A 140 68.14 -8.91 -2.84
N LEU A 141 67.63 -7.69 -3.02
CA LEU A 141 67.01 -7.20 -4.25
C LEU A 141 67.94 -6.38 -5.16
N ALA A 142 69.23 -6.24 -4.81
CA ALA A 142 70.18 -5.29 -5.41
C ALA A 142 70.19 -5.26 -6.95
N ASN A 143 70.07 -6.42 -7.62
CA ASN A 143 70.09 -6.51 -9.09
C ASN A 143 68.81 -6.00 -9.78
N SER A 144 67.71 -5.77 -9.04
CA SER A 144 66.39 -5.40 -9.59
C SER A 144 65.73 -4.22 -8.88
N LEU A 145 66.50 -3.51 -8.04
CA LEU A 145 65.99 -2.44 -7.17
C LEU A 145 65.36 -1.27 -7.97
N VAL A 146 65.87 -1.00 -9.16
CA VAL A 146 65.30 0.00 -10.09
C VAL A 146 63.94 -0.46 -10.62
N ILE A 147 63.81 -1.74 -10.97
CA ILE A 147 62.58 -2.32 -11.55
C ILE A 147 61.47 -2.34 -10.51
N ILE A 148 61.76 -2.78 -9.28
CA ILE A 148 60.75 -2.80 -8.22
C ILE A 148 60.27 -1.39 -7.85
N ARG A 149 61.17 -0.41 -7.79
CA ARG A 149 60.79 0.99 -7.54
C ARG A 149 59.93 1.55 -8.68
N LEU A 150 60.22 1.18 -9.93
CA LEU A 150 59.42 1.56 -11.08
C LEU A 150 58.01 0.92 -11.03
N ILE A 151 57.93 -0.39 -10.76
CA ILE A 151 56.64 -1.09 -10.60
C ILE A 151 55.84 -0.46 -9.46
N PHE A 152 56.49 -0.16 -8.33
CA PHE A 152 55.87 0.50 -7.18
C PHE A 152 55.38 1.91 -7.51
N LEU A 153 56.15 2.69 -8.27
CA LEU A 153 55.73 4.03 -8.72
C LEU A 153 54.50 3.97 -9.63
N VAL A 154 54.49 3.03 -10.59
CA VAL A 154 53.34 2.82 -11.48
C VAL A 154 52.12 2.37 -10.69
N PHE A 155 52.30 1.47 -9.72
CA PHE A 155 51.25 1.06 -8.78
C PHE A 155 50.70 2.24 -8.00
N LEU A 156 51.55 3.13 -7.48
CA LEU A 156 51.11 4.32 -6.74
C LEU A 156 50.24 5.21 -7.63
N ILE A 157 50.67 5.49 -8.86
CA ILE A 157 49.88 6.31 -9.80
C ILE A 157 48.52 5.64 -10.09
N LEU A 158 48.50 4.36 -10.42
CA LEU A 158 47.27 3.68 -10.85
C LEU A 158 46.33 3.34 -9.69
N ALA A 159 46.84 2.73 -8.61
CA ALA A 159 46.02 2.22 -7.52
C ALA A 159 45.78 3.28 -6.41
N ALA A 160 46.81 4.04 -6.04
CA ALA A 160 46.68 5.02 -4.96
C ALA A 160 46.03 6.31 -5.42
N ILE A 161 46.40 6.80 -6.59
CA ILE A 161 45.91 8.10 -7.08
C ILE A 161 44.67 7.88 -7.95
N VAL A 162 44.79 7.16 -9.07
CA VAL A 162 43.68 7.03 -10.02
C VAL A 162 42.50 6.25 -9.43
N LEU A 163 42.75 5.04 -8.90
CA LEU A 163 41.66 4.18 -8.41
C LEU A 163 41.01 4.72 -7.13
N MET A 164 41.78 5.29 -6.19
CA MET A 164 41.20 5.92 -4.99
C MET A 164 40.39 7.16 -5.33
N ASN A 165 40.88 8.02 -6.22
CA ASN A 165 40.12 9.20 -6.66
C ASN A 165 38.88 8.82 -7.45
N LEU A 166 38.91 7.71 -8.20
CA LEU A 166 37.71 7.17 -8.84
C LEU A 166 36.69 6.70 -7.80
N MET A 167 37.14 6.00 -6.76
CA MET A 167 36.27 5.50 -5.69
C MET A 167 35.61 6.63 -4.92
N VAL A 168 36.38 7.66 -4.54
CA VAL A 168 35.87 8.87 -3.89
C VAL A 168 34.99 9.66 -4.85
N GLY A 169 35.40 9.83 -6.11
CA GLY A 169 34.68 10.58 -7.12
C GLY A 169 33.30 10.00 -7.41
N VAL A 170 33.17 8.68 -7.53
CA VAL A 170 31.87 8.00 -7.69
C VAL A 170 31.03 8.13 -6.42
N ALA A 171 31.63 8.01 -5.23
CA ALA A 171 30.89 8.16 -3.98
C ALA A 171 30.34 9.58 -3.79
N VAL A 172 31.11 10.61 -4.15
CA VAL A 172 30.72 12.02 -4.02
C VAL A 172 29.73 12.42 -5.11
N ASN A 173 29.93 12.00 -6.36
CA ASN A 173 29.01 12.29 -7.45
C ASN A 173 27.61 11.72 -7.20
N ASP A 174 27.54 10.53 -6.59
CA ASP A 174 26.27 9.86 -6.33
C ASP A 174 25.59 10.33 -5.03
N ILE A 175 26.24 11.12 -4.15
CA ILE A 175 25.78 11.31 -2.76
C ILE A 175 24.34 11.86 -2.65
N ASN A 176 23.98 12.82 -3.51
CA ASN A 176 22.65 13.44 -3.52
C ASN A 176 21.58 12.45 -3.99
N ASP A 177 21.86 11.71 -5.07
CA ASP A 177 20.95 10.69 -5.58
C ASP A 177 20.78 9.54 -4.59
N LEU A 178 21.87 9.20 -3.89
CA LEU A 178 21.89 8.20 -2.83
C LEU A 178 21.07 8.63 -1.61
N GLU A 179 21.05 9.91 -1.26
CA GLU A 179 20.23 10.44 -0.18
C GLU A 179 18.74 10.33 -0.51
N ILE A 180 18.34 10.76 -1.72
CA ILE A 180 16.95 10.66 -2.18
C ILE A 180 16.53 9.19 -2.24
N LEU A 181 17.34 8.33 -2.85
CA LEU A 181 17.06 6.90 -2.95
C LEU A 181 17.03 6.22 -1.57
N GLY A 182 17.92 6.64 -0.66
CA GLY A 182 17.97 6.18 0.73
C GLY A 182 16.70 6.52 1.49
N ASN A 183 16.19 7.74 1.33
CA ASN A 183 14.91 8.18 1.90
C ASN A 183 13.72 7.39 1.36
N ILE A 184 13.68 7.14 0.05
CA ILE A 184 12.63 6.33 -0.59
C ILE A 184 12.68 4.89 -0.07
N ARG A 185 13.88 4.27 -0.05
CA ARG A 185 14.07 2.89 0.43
C ARG A 185 13.73 2.76 1.91
N ARG A 186 14.08 3.75 2.73
CA ARG A 186 13.69 3.81 4.15
C ARG A 186 12.17 3.78 4.27
N LEU A 187 11.47 4.64 3.53
CA LEU A 187 10.01 4.71 3.58
C LEU A 187 9.38 3.39 3.12
N ALA A 188 9.89 2.78 2.05
CA ALA A 188 9.44 1.48 1.57
C ALA A 188 9.61 0.38 2.65
N LYS A 189 10.78 0.33 3.32
CA LYS A 189 11.04 -0.61 4.43
C LYS A 189 10.11 -0.37 5.63
N GLN A 190 9.77 0.89 5.93
CA GLN A 190 8.80 1.22 6.97
C GLN A 190 7.39 0.75 6.63
N VAL A 191 6.94 0.93 5.37
CA VAL A 191 5.64 0.45 4.91
C VAL A 191 5.57 -1.08 4.92
N GLU A 192 6.63 -1.76 4.48
CA GLU A 192 6.74 -3.22 4.52
C GLU A 192 6.70 -3.75 5.97
N PHE A 193 7.44 -3.10 6.88
CA PHE A 193 7.42 -3.42 8.30
C PHE A 193 6.03 -3.19 8.90
N LEU A 194 5.38 -2.07 8.56
CA LEU A 194 4.03 -1.76 9.04
C LEU A 194 3.02 -2.78 8.53
N GLY A 195 3.08 -3.17 7.26
CA GLY A 195 2.20 -4.22 6.71
C GLY A 195 2.42 -5.60 7.35
N THR A 196 3.67 -5.92 7.68
CA THR A 196 4.01 -7.15 8.41
C THR A 196 3.48 -7.10 9.84
N LEU A 197 3.65 -5.96 10.52
CA LEU A 197 3.08 -5.71 11.84
C LEU A 197 1.56 -5.77 11.83
N ASP A 198 0.91 -5.20 10.81
CA ASP A 198 -0.55 -5.23 10.67
C ASP A 198 -1.04 -6.68 10.59
N THR A 199 -0.43 -7.47 9.71
CA THR A 199 -0.71 -8.91 9.57
C THR A 199 -0.50 -9.66 10.88
N LEU A 200 0.60 -9.38 11.60
CA LEU A 200 0.89 -10.02 12.90
C LEU A 200 -0.10 -9.60 13.98
N VAL A 201 -0.45 -8.32 14.07
CA VAL A 201 -1.36 -7.76 15.07
C VAL A 201 -2.78 -8.31 14.88
N TYR A 202 -3.24 -8.50 13.64
CA TYR A 202 -4.57 -9.07 13.36
C TYR A 202 -4.61 -10.60 13.29
N ASN A 203 -3.46 -11.28 13.33
CA ASN A 203 -3.42 -12.73 13.36
C ASN A 203 -3.96 -13.28 14.70
N ARG A 204 -4.93 -14.19 14.63
CA ARG A 204 -5.52 -14.84 15.81
C ARG A 204 -4.47 -15.57 16.64
N VAL A 205 -3.53 -16.27 15.99
CA VAL A 205 -2.45 -17.03 16.66
C VAL A 205 -1.61 -16.12 17.55
N PHE A 206 -1.22 -14.94 17.04
CA PHE A 206 -0.39 -13.99 17.77
C PHE A 206 -1.14 -13.37 18.97
N SER A 207 -2.44 -13.13 18.82
CA SER A 207 -3.28 -12.61 19.92
C SER A 207 -3.51 -13.62 21.05
N THR A 208 -3.37 -14.92 20.78
CA THR A 208 -3.48 -16.00 21.76
C THR A 208 -2.17 -16.24 22.51
N ILE A 209 -1.02 -16.06 21.85
CA ILE A 209 0.31 -16.28 22.45
C ILE A 209 0.77 -15.10 23.31
N LEU A 210 0.39 -13.86 22.96
CA LEU A 210 0.82 -12.66 23.66
C LEU A 210 0.26 -12.53 25.09
N PRO A 211 1.05 -12.04 26.07
CA PRO A 211 0.57 -11.74 27.41
C PRO A 211 -0.62 -10.77 27.40
N LYS A 212 -1.62 -11.01 28.25
CA LYS A 212 -2.88 -10.23 28.31
C LYS A 212 -2.66 -8.71 28.40
N ARG A 213 -1.65 -8.25 29.14
CA ARG A 213 -1.29 -6.82 29.28
C ARG A 213 -0.85 -6.17 27.96
N VAL A 214 -0.02 -6.88 27.19
CA VAL A 214 0.49 -6.42 25.89
C VAL A 214 -0.63 -6.45 24.85
N ASN A 215 -1.40 -7.53 24.81
CA ASN A 215 -2.54 -7.64 23.90
C ASN A 215 -3.57 -6.52 24.11
N ASN A 216 -3.91 -6.21 25.37
CA ASN A 216 -4.82 -5.10 25.69
C ASN A 216 -4.24 -3.73 25.31
N SER A 217 -2.94 -3.51 25.52
CA SER A 217 -2.25 -2.27 25.10
C SER A 217 -2.22 -2.10 23.59
N ILE A 218 -1.95 -3.18 22.84
CA ILE A 218 -1.99 -3.20 21.38
C ILE A 218 -3.41 -2.91 20.89
N LYS A 219 -4.43 -3.61 21.43
CA LYS A 219 -5.84 -3.38 21.08
C LYS A 219 -6.27 -1.93 21.31
N LYS A 220 -5.83 -1.30 22.41
CA LYS A 220 -6.10 0.12 22.69
C LYS A 220 -5.42 1.08 21.72
N LYS A 221 -4.25 0.71 21.16
CA LYS A 221 -3.52 1.51 20.17
C LYS A 221 -3.94 1.23 18.72
N ARG A 222 -4.80 0.24 18.46
CA ARG A 222 -5.40 0.03 17.12
C ARG A 222 -6.35 1.18 16.81
N LYS A 223 -5.94 2.09 15.93
CA LYS A 223 -6.87 3.03 15.27
C LYS A 223 -7.38 2.37 13.99
N VAL A 224 -8.40 1.52 14.11
CA VAL A 224 -9.23 1.17 12.95
C VAL A 224 -10.50 1.98 13.08
N ILE A 225 -10.73 2.88 12.12
CA ILE A 225 -12.02 3.55 11.99
C ILE A 225 -12.98 2.49 11.43
N CYS A 226 -13.59 1.69 12.31
CA CYS A 226 -14.59 0.70 11.89
C CYS A 226 -15.93 1.36 11.53
N VAL A 227 -16.14 2.62 11.94
CA VAL A 227 -17.38 3.35 11.72
C VAL A 227 -17.04 4.75 11.21
N LEU A 228 -17.45 5.04 9.98
CA LEU A 228 -17.36 6.37 9.37
C LEU A 228 -18.70 7.08 9.54
N THR A 229 -18.80 7.97 10.52
CA THR A 229 -20.00 8.80 10.70
C THR A 229 -19.96 9.99 9.74
N LEU A 230 -20.85 10.00 8.75
CA LEU A 230 -21.05 11.14 7.86
C LEU A 230 -22.13 12.05 8.44
N SER A 231 -21.83 13.34 8.60
CA SER A 231 -22.77 14.34 9.13
C SER A 231 -22.97 15.46 8.10
N PRO A 232 -24.07 15.44 7.32
CA PRO A 232 -24.28 16.39 6.23
C PRO A 232 -24.34 17.86 6.71
N GLY A 233 -24.81 18.11 7.94
CA GLY A 233 -24.89 19.46 8.52
C GLY A 233 -23.58 20.02 9.11
N LYS A 234 -22.45 19.30 9.03
CA LYS A 234 -21.17 19.77 9.60
C LYS A 234 -19.99 19.57 8.64
N PRO A 235 -19.82 20.46 7.63
CA PRO A 235 -18.79 20.30 6.59
C PRO A 235 -17.34 20.48 7.05
N ARG A 236 -17.08 21.07 8.24
CA ARG A 236 -15.72 21.33 8.77
C ARG A 236 -15.06 20.14 9.50
N TRP A 237 -15.58 18.92 9.38
CA TRP A 237 -15.05 17.76 10.12
C TRP A 237 -13.75 17.22 9.50
N ARG A 238 -12.76 16.86 10.34
CA ARG A 238 -11.42 16.36 9.92
C ARG A 238 -11.45 15.24 8.87
N HIS A 239 -12.51 14.43 8.87
CA HIS A 239 -12.66 13.26 8.00
C HIS A 239 -13.54 13.53 6.77
N TYR A 240 -14.07 14.76 6.59
CA TYR A 240 -14.89 15.16 5.44
C TYR A 240 -14.13 15.06 4.11
N LYS A 241 -12.79 15.11 4.10
CA LYS A 241 -11.99 14.98 2.86
C LYS A 241 -11.61 13.54 2.50
N ILE A 242 -11.98 12.56 3.33
CA ILE A 242 -11.57 11.15 3.12
C ILE A 242 -12.35 10.49 1.97
N LEU A 243 -13.59 10.92 1.75
CA LEU A 243 -14.46 10.39 0.70
C LEU A 243 -14.59 11.39 -0.46
N SER A 244 -14.59 10.93 -1.71
CA SER A 244 -14.90 11.79 -2.87
C SER A 244 -16.30 12.39 -2.74
N SER A 245 -16.56 13.55 -3.35
CA SER A 245 -17.88 14.21 -3.33
C SER A 245 -18.96 13.28 -3.87
N ARG A 246 -18.74 12.72 -5.06
CA ARG A 246 -19.68 11.80 -5.74
C ARG A 246 -20.12 10.62 -4.87
N LEU A 247 -19.19 9.95 -4.20
CA LEU A 247 -19.52 8.77 -3.40
C LEU A 247 -20.32 9.15 -2.14
N ARG A 248 -20.07 10.34 -1.62
CA ARG A 248 -20.74 10.87 -0.44
C ARG A 248 -22.17 11.29 -0.74
N ASP A 249 -22.36 11.97 -1.87
CA ASP A 249 -23.68 12.38 -2.34
C ASP A 249 -24.53 11.14 -2.64
N ALA A 250 -23.98 10.13 -3.31
CA ALA A 250 -24.65 8.86 -3.53
C ALA A 250 -25.04 8.11 -2.23
N ILE A 251 -24.19 8.16 -1.20
CA ILE A 251 -24.52 7.59 0.12
C ILE A 251 -25.63 8.39 0.79
N PHE A 252 -25.59 9.73 0.70
CA PHE A 252 -26.64 10.57 1.26
C PHE A 252 -27.97 10.36 0.54
N ASP A 253 -27.99 10.33 -0.79
CA ASP A 253 -29.20 10.08 -1.58
C ASP A 253 -29.82 8.72 -1.23
N LYS A 254 -28.99 7.68 -1.11
CA LYS A 254 -29.45 6.35 -0.71
C LYS A 254 -30.02 6.35 0.72
N ALA A 255 -29.39 7.05 1.65
CA ALA A 255 -29.86 7.16 3.02
C ALA A 255 -31.17 7.97 3.14
N VAL A 256 -31.31 9.05 2.37
CA VAL A 256 -32.54 9.87 2.30
C VAL A 256 -33.68 9.06 1.69
N CYS A 257 -33.42 8.33 0.61
CA CYS A 257 -34.40 7.48 -0.06
C CYS A 257 -34.90 6.36 0.88
N GLN A 258 -33.98 5.68 1.59
CA GLN A 258 -34.36 4.69 2.60
C GLN A 258 -35.21 5.28 3.71
N LYS A 259 -34.86 6.47 4.22
CA LYS A 259 -35.67 7.12 5.26
C LYS A 259 -37.09 7.43 4.76
N LYS A 260 -37.22 7.95 3.53
CA LYS A 260 -38.52 8.23 2.93
C LYS A 260 -39.38 6.97 2.81
N GLN A 261 -38.79 5.86 2.35
CA GLN A 261 -39.49 4.57 2.28
C GLN A 261 -39.99 4.10 3.67
N THR A 262 -39.15 4.21 4.71
CA THR A 262 -39.55 3.84 6.07
C THR A 262 -40.67 4.74 6.62
N ASP A 263 -40.60 6.04 6.35
CA ASP A 263 -41.63 7.00 6.77
C ASP A 263 -42.96 6.73 6.04
N ASP A 264 -42.93 6.38 4.75
CA ASP A 264 -44.09 6.01 3.94
C ASP A 264 -44.72 4.69 4.43
N GLU A 265 -43.91 3.67 4.74
CA GLU A 265 -44.38 2.40 5.31
C GLU A 265 -45.03 2.60 6.69
N MET A 266 -44.43 3.42 7.55
CA MET A 266 -45.04 3.80 8.84
C MET A 266 -46.33 4.58 8.65
N GLY A 267 -46.40 5.47 7.66
CA GLY A 267 -47.60 6.21 7.29
C GLY A 267 -48.74 5.29 6.87
N LEU A 268 -48.45 4.30 6.01
CA LEU A 268 -49.41 3.31 5.56
C LEU A 268 -49.89 2.41 6.70
N GLN A 269 -49.01 2.00 7.62
CA GLN A 269 -49.37 1.22 8.81
C GLN A 269 -50.30 2.02 9.73
N ARG A 270 -50.03 3.32 9.94
CA ARG A 270 -50.91 4.20 10.73
C ARG A 270 -52.28 4.33 10.08
N PHE A 271 -52.33 4.55 8.77
CA PHE A 271 -53.59 4.65 8.03
C PHE A 271 -54.40 3.37 8.13
N LYS A 272 -53.76 2.21 7.96
CA LYS A 272 -54.40 0.90 8.12
C LYS A 272 -54.99 0.73 9.52
N SER A 273 -54.24 1.08 10.56
CA SER A 273 -54.73 1.04 11.95
C SER A 273 -55.97 1.92 12.14
N GLN A 274 -55.98 3.13 11.59
CA GLN A 274 -57.12 4.04 11.69
C GLN A 274 -58.35 3.50 10.94
N MET A 275 -58.16 2.88 9.78
CA MET A 275 -59.23 2.24 9.02
C MET A 275 -59.84 1.04 9.76
N GLU A 276 -59.00 0.24 10.42
CA GLU A 276 -59.44 -0.89 11.26
C GLU A 276 -60.26 -0.39 12.46
N GLU A 277 -59.81 0.69 13.11
CA GLU A 277 -60.56 1.35 14.21
C GLU A 277 -61.90 1.89 13.74
N MET A 278 -61.96 2.53 12.57
CA MET A 278 -63.21 3.01 11.97
C MET A 278 -64.14 1.85 11.62
N TYR A 279 -63.62 0.78 11.04
CA TYR A 279 -64.39 -0.42 10.73
C TYR A 279 -64.98 -1.05 11.99
N GLU A 280 -64.18 -1.23 13.04
CA GLU A 280 -64.66 -1.70 14.34
C GLU A 280 -65.76 -0.80 14.93
N ALA A 281 -65.60 0.52 14.86
CA ALA A 281 -66.60 1.46 15.35
C ALA A 281 -67.92 1.34 14.59
N ILE A 282 -67.87 1.14 13.27
CA ILE A 282 -69.05 0.93 12.42
C ILE A 282 -69.73 -0.40 12.74
N VAL A 283 -68.97 -1.48 12.90
CA VAL A 283 -69.49 -2.81 13.28
C VAL A 283 -70.17 -2.74 14.65
N LYS A 284 -69.51 -2.14 15.66
CA LYS A 284 -70.09 -1.91 17.00
C LYS A 284 -71.36 -1.04 16.95
N GLN A 285 -71.41 -0.04 16.06
CA GLN A 285 -72.62 0.77 15.85
C GLN A 285 -73.75 -0.03 15.19
N LYS A 286 -73.43 -0.97 14.29
CA LYS A 286 -74.40 -1.84 13.63
C LYS A 286 -74.98 -2.85 14.62
N GLU A 287 -74.15 -3.50 15.42
CA GLU A 287 -74.58 -4.40 16.51
C GLU A 287 -75.48 -3.68 17.53
N ARG A 288 -75.16 -2.43 17.90
CA ARG A 288 -76.02 -1.58 18.74
C ARG A 288 -77.36 -1.21 18.10
N LYS A 289 -77.45 -1.15 16.77
CA LYS A 289 -78.69 -0.88 16.04
C LYS A 289 -79.54 -2.15 15.89
N ASP A 290 -78.91 -3.30 15.70
CA ASP A 290 -79.60 -4.58 15.58
C ASP A 290 -80.18 -5.04 16.94
N GLN A 291 -79.46 -4.82 18.06
CA GLN A 291 -80.02 -5.04 19.41
C GLN A 291 -81.20 -4.11 19.78
N LYS A 292 -81.39 -2.99 19.07
CA LYS A 292 -82.52 -2.07 19.27
C LYS A 292 -83.76 -2.45 18.44
N LYS A 293 -83.66 -3.40 17.51
CA LYS A 293 -84.80 -3.91 16.72
C LYS A 293 -85.55 -5.07 17.39
N ASP A 294 -84.97 -5.77 18.37
CA ASP A 294 -85.56 -6.93 19.05
C ASP A 294 -86.43 -6.60 20.29
N LYS A 295 -87.04 -5.41 20.35
CA LYS A 295 -88.14 -5.13 21.30
C LYS A 295 -89.43 -4.85 20.53
N PRO A 296 -90.54 -5.56 20.81
CA PRO A 296 -91.78 -5.38 20.07
C PRO A 296 -92.38 -4.00 20.40
N ARG A 297 -92.82 -3.27 19.38
CA ARG A 297 -93.72 -2.12 19.53
C ARG A 297 -94.97 -2.35 18.70
N GLU A 298 -96.11 -2.33 19.40
CA GLU A 298 -97.45 -2.35 18.82
C GLU A 298 -97.70 -1.15 17.91
N LEU A 299 -98.60 -1.40 16.95
CA LEU A 299 -99.10 -0.53 15.89
C LEU A 299 -99.45 0.90 16.35
N LEU A 300 -99.06 1.88 15.54
CA LEU A 300 -100.01 2.75 14.83
C LEU A 300 -99.28 3.48 13.69
N ASP A 301 -99.95 3.46 12.55
CA ASP A 301 -99.51 3.93 11.25
C ASP A 301 -99.42 5.47 11.19
N VAL A 302 -98.69 5.98 10.19
CA VAL A 302 -98.83 7.27 9.48
C VAL A 302 -97.44 7.74 8.98
N ASP A 303 -97.25 7.47 7.69
CA ASP A 303 -96.59 8.29 6.66
C ASP A 303 -95.07 8.59 6.78
N ARG A 304 -94.28 8.09 5.81
CA ARG A 304 -93.04 8.74 5.28
C ARG A 304 -92.32 7.89 4.21
N PRO A 305 -92.62 8.09 2.92
CA PRO A 305 -91.73 7.69 1.83
C PRO A 305 -90.45 8.56 1.75
N ALA A 306 -90.45 9.74 2.39
CA ALA A 306 -89.38 10.73 2.27
C ALA A 306 -88.09 10.42 3.07
N ARG A 307 -88.20 9.70 4.19
CA ARG A 307 -87.08 9.53 5.15
C ARG A 307 -86.06 8.47 4.74
N ASN A 308 -86.50 7.42 4.02
CA ASN A 308 -85.59 6.40 3.49
C ASN A 308 -84.92 6.88 2.19
N LYS A 309 -85.60 7.69 1.39
CA LYS A 309 -85.01 8.31 0.20
C LYS A 309 -83.87 9.27 0.57
N MET A 310 -84.07 10.11 1.59
CA MET A 310 -83.03 11.01 2.12
C MET A 310 -81.78 10.27 2.64
N ARG A 311 -81.94 9.08 3.25
CA ARG A 311 -80.81 8.25 3.69
C ARG A 311 -80.08 7.57 2.55
N HIS A 312 -80.80 7.12 1.52
CA HIS A 312 -80.16 6.59 0.32
C HIS A 312 -79.41 7.69 -0.43
N ASP A 313 -79.97 8.90 -0.52
CA ASP A 313 -79.30 10.06 -1.12
C ASP A 313 -78.05 10.46 -0.33
N GLU A 314 -78.07 10.39 1.01
CA GLU A 314 -76.91 10.68 1.87
C GLU A 314 -75.80 9.63 1.73
N ILE A 315 -76.16 8.35 1.58
CA ILE A 315 -75.20 7.26 1.32
C ILE A 315 -74.61 7.38 -0.10
N ILE A 316 -75.44 7.70 -1.10
CA ILE A 316 -75.00 7.92 -2.48
C ILE A 316 -74.06 9.13 -2.55
N LYS A 317 -74.35 10.19 -1.80
CA LYS A 317 -73.48 11.36 -1.70
C LYS A 317 -72.11 11.01 -1.12
N HIS A 318 -72.06 10.22 -0.04
CA HIS A 318 -70.79 9.77 0.54
C HIS A 318 -70.00 8.84 -0.39
N LEU A 319 -70.67 7.98 -1.16
CA LEU A 319 -70.01 7.15 -2.16
C LEU A 319 -69.43 7.97 -3.31
N ASN A 320 -70.14 9.01 -3.75
CA ASN A 320 -69.63 9.94 -4.76
C ASN A 320 -68.43 10.75 -4.25
N GLU A 321 -68.44 11.20 -2.98
CA GLU A 321 -67.29 11.89 -2.38
C GLU A 321 -66.04 10.99 -2.30
N ILE A 322 -66.21 9.68 -2.10
CA ILE A 322 -65.10 8.71 -2.12
C ILE A 322 -64.62 8.47 -3.55
N ASP A 323 -65.52 8.37 -4.52
CA ASP A 323 -65.18 8.19 -5.94
C ASP A 323 -64.46 9.42 -6.52
N ASP A 324 -64.86 10.62 -6.10
CA ASP A 324 -64.18 11.88 -6.41
C ASP A 324 -62.77 11.91 -5.78
N GLY A 325 -62.64 11.47 -4.52
CA GLY A 325 -61.33 11.34 -3.85
C GLY A 325 -60.41 10.32 -4.53
N MET A 326 -60.95 9.20 -5.00
CA MET A 326 -60.21 8.17 -5.74
C MET A 326 -59.79 8.67 -7.12
N SER A 327 -60.66 9.43 -7.79
CA SER A 327 -60.37 10.05 -9.08
C SER A 327 -59.28 11.13 -8.96
N ALA A 328 -59.33 11.96 -7.92
CA ALA A 328 -58.28 12.93 -7.62
C ALA A 328 -56.92 12.26 -7.31
N MET A 329 -56.93 11.14 -6.58
CA MET A 329 -55.71 10.38 -6.31
C MET A 329 -55.15 9.72 -7.57
N LYS A 330 -56.02 9.24 -8.48
CA LYS A 330 -55.63 8.70 -9.79
C LYS A 330 -55.04 9.78 -10.71
N GLU A 331 -55.58 11.00 -10.68
CA GLU A 331 -55.01 12.17 -11.37
C GLU A 331 -53.64 12.56 -10.81
N GLN A 332 -53.46 12.57 -9.49
CA GLN A 332 -52.16 12.83 -8.89
C GLN A 332 -51.14 11.76 -9.30
N MET A 333 -51.50 10.48 -9.23
CA MET A 333 -50.61 9.37 -9.57
C MET A 333 -50.26 9.32 -11.06
N THR A 334 -51.19 9.72 -11.95
CA THR A 334 -50.90 9.90 -13.38
C THR A 334 -50.02 11.11 -13.64
N SER A 335 -50.21 12.22 -12.92
CA SER A 335 -49.31 13.39 -13.02
C SER A 335 -47.87 13.07 -12.58
N TYR A 336 -47.69 12.31 -11.48
CA TYR A 336 -46.36 11.85 -11.03
C TYR A 336 -45.72 10.88 -12.04
N ALA A 337 -46.51 10.00 -12.66
CA ALA A 337 -46.01 9.12 -13.70
C ALA A 337 -45.57 9.91 -14.95
N GLN A 338 -46.28 10.99 -15.29
CA GLN A 338 -46.00 11.87 -16.43
C GLN A 338 -44.79 12.78 -16.17
N GLU A 339 -44.65 13.32 -14.95
CA GLU A 339 -43.43 14.02 -14.51
C GLU A 339 -42.19 13.12 -14.51
N SER A 340 -42.33 11.81 -14.27
CA SER A 340 -41.19 10.87 -14.37
C SER A 340 -40.79 10.52 -15.81
N LYS A 341 -41.68 10.70 -16.79
CA LYS A 341 -41.37 10.53 -18.23
C LYS A 341 -40.55 11.69 -18.79
N SER A 342 -40.81 12.92 -18.33
CA SER A 342 -40.09 14.14 -18.72
C SER A 342 -38.55 14.04 -18.60
N PRO A 343 -37.97 13.63 -17.45
CA PRO A 343 -36.52 13.50 -17.32
C PRO A 343 -35.94 12.35 -18.15
N VAL A 344 -36.74 11.32 -18.48
CA VAL A 344 -36.32 10.24 -19.39
C VAL A 344 -36.29 10.72 -20.85
N GLU A 345 -37.28 11.53 -21.26
CA GLU A 345 -37.28 12.19 -22.57
C GLU A 345 -36.12 13.19 -22.70
N GLU A 346 -35.84 13.99 -21.67
CA GLU A 346 -34.67 14.89 -21.67
C GLU A 346 -33.35 14.13 -21.78
N LEU A 347 -33.26 12.94 -21.14
CA LEU A 347 -32.09 12.09 -21.21
C LEU A 347 -31.92 11.45 -22.60
N ASN A 348 -33.01 11.03 -23.24
CA ASN A 348 -33.00 10.53 -24.61
C ASN A 348 -32.59 11.63 -25.60
N VAL A 349 -33.10 12.86 -25.46
CA VAL A 349 -32.69 14.00 -26.29
C VAL A 349 -31.19 14.30 -26.13
N LYS A 350 -30.67 14.26 -24.90
CA LYS A 350 -29.22 14.43 -24.66
C LYS A 350 -28.38 13.29 -25.24
N MET A 351 -28.91 12.07 -25.24
CA MET A 351 -28.24 10.91 -25.82
C MET A 351 -28.19 10.99 -27.35
N ASP A 352 -29.27 11.44 -27.99
CA ASP A 352 -29.32 11.69 -29.43
C ASP A 352 -28.38 12.84 -29.84
N GLN A 353 -28.35 13.92 -29.07
CA GLN A 353 -27.41 15.03 -29.28
C GLN A 353 -25.95 14.56 -29.22
N MET A 354 -25.62 13.71 -28.23
CA MET A 354 -24.28 13.15 -28.08
C MET A 354 -23.90 12.21 -29.23
N SER A 355 -24.87 11.46 -29.76
CA SER A 355 -24.69 10.61 -30.94
C SER A 355 -24.33 11.43 -32.17
N ILE A 356 -25.01 12.57 -32.38
CA ILE A 356 -24.72 13.51 -33.48
C ILE A 356 -23.31 14.10 -33.33
N GLU A 357 -22.91 14.53 -32.14
CA GLU A 357 -21.57 15.08 -31.89
C GLU A 357 -20.46 14.06 -32.18
N ILE A 358 -20.67 12.80 -31.80
CA ILE A 358 -19.73 11.71 -32.10
C ILE A 358 -19.61 11.49 -33.61
N GLU A 359 -20.71 11.57 -34.36
CA GLU A 359 -20.68 11.41 -35.81
C GLU A 359 -19.97 12.57 -36.51
N VAL A 360 -20.12 13.80 -36.03
CA VAL A 360 -19.36 14.97 -36.49
C VAL A 360 -17.86 14.79 -36.24
N ILE A 361 -17.48 14.29 -35.05
CA ILE A 361 -16.08 14.00 -34.73
C ILE A 361 -15.51 12.93 -35.66
N LYS A 362 -16.26 11.85 -35.94
CA LYS A 362 -15.84 10.83 -36.91
C LYS A 362 -15.62 11.40 -38.31
N GLN A 363 -16.53 12.25 -38.79
CA GLN A 363 -16.38 12.92 -40.09
C GLN A 363 -15.18 13.87 -40.13
N PHE A 364 -14.88 14.53 -39.02
CA PHE A 364 -13.69 15.38 -38.91
C PHE A 364 -12.40 14.54 -38.94
N LEU A 365 -12.36 13.43 -38.20
CA LEU A 365 -11.23 12.51 -38.18
C LEU A 365 -10.99 11.86 -39.55
N SER A 366 -12.05 11.44 -40.25
CA SER A 366 -11.91 10.88 -41.60
C SER A 366 -11.43 11.92 -42.63
N ARG A 367 -11.85 13.19 -42.49
CA ARG A 367 -11.29 14.29 -43.30
C ARG A 367 -9.82 14.54 -43.00
N LEU A 368 -9.41 14.51 -41.74
CA LEU A 368 -8.00 14.62 -41.36
C LEU A 368 -7.17 13.47 -41.93
N GLU A 369 -7.68 12.23 -41.83
CA GLU A 369 -7.04 11.05 -42.40
C GLU A 369 -6.90 11.16 -43.93
N SER A 370 -7.95 11.60 -44.63
CA SER A 370 -7.89 11.83 -46.09
C SER A 370 -6.88 12.92 -46.48
N LYS A 371 -6.74 13.98 -45.67
CA LYS A 371 -5.74 15.03 -45.90
C LYS A 371 -4.32 14.56 -45.59
N LEU A 372 -4.13 13.72 -44.57
CA LEU A 372 -2.82 13.13 -44.28
C LEU A 372 -2.41 12.13 -45.37
N GLY A 373 -3.36 11.36 -45.90
CA GLY A 373 -3.14 10.43 -47.01
C GLY A 373 -2.76 11.16 -48.31
N ALA A 374 -3.43 12.26 -48.64
CA ALA A 374 -3.12 13.06 -49.83
C ALA A 374 -1.74 13.74 -49.79
N VAL A 375 -1.22 14.08 -48.60
CA VAL A 375 0.13 14.67 -48.44
C VAL A 375 1.23 13.61 -48.62
N GLY A 376 0.92 12.32 -48.41
CA GLY A 376 1.85 11.22 -48.60
C GLY A 376 2.13 10.85 -50.07
N ASP A 377 1.19 11.14 -50.99
CA ASP A 377 1.36 10.83 -52.42
C ASP A 377 2.05 11.95 -53.21
N THR A 378 2.04 13.19 -52.72
CA THR A 378 2.77 14.31 -53.37
C THR A 378 4.28 14.33 -53.07
N SER A 379 4.81 13.43 -52.24
CA SER A 379 6.27 13.34 -51.97
C SER A 379 6.98 12.23 -52.77
N LYS A 380 6.34 11.71 -53.82
CA LYS A 380 6.86 10.61 -54.65
C LYS A 380 7.07 10.96 -56.13
N GLU A 381 7.05 12.24 -56.50
CA GLU A 381 7.63 12.72 -57.77
C GLU A 381 8.94 13.48 -57.55
#